data_AF-A0AAW6MCW7-F1
#
_entry.id   AF-A0AAW6MCW7-F1
#
_cell.length_a   1.000
_cell.length_b   1.000
_cell.length_c   1.000
_cell.angle_alpha   90.00
_cell.angle_beta   90.00
_cell.angle_gamma   90.00
#
_symmetry.space_group_name_H-M   'P 1'
#
loop_
_entity.id
_entity.type
_entity.pdbx_description
1 polymer ?
#
loop_
_entity_poly.entity_id
_entity_poly.type
_entity_poly.pdbx_seq_one_letter_code
_entity_poly.pdbx_strand_id
1 'polypeptide(L)'
;DQDTGFPVAIFDCRYGEELNQWLQENQQIELVPRDGSHDYARAISTHLPRAIQVPDRFHLVKNLLKGMTEFSQKTLYQTNEKLSYPYPSLEEAYDYIIAFSEVDKHWFTVVY
;
A
#
# COMPACT_ATOMS: atom_id res chain seq x y z
N ASP A 1 -11.07 -9.88 10.65
CA ASP A 1 -10.15 -10.33 11.69
C ASP A 1 -8.75 -10.35 11.08
N GLN A 2 -7.76 -9.83 11.82
CA GLN A 2 -6.40 -9.68 11.29
C GLN A 2 -5.69 -11.02 11.09
N ASP A 3 -6.03 -12.02 11.92
CA ASP A 3 -5.38 -13.33 11.88
C ASP A 3 -5.96 -14.23 10.79
N THR A 4 -7.28 -14.22 10.64
CA THR A 4 -7.98 -15.07 9.67
C THR A 4 -8.25 -14.41 8.31
N GLY A 5 -8.17 -13.08 8.24
CA GLY A 5 -8.50 -12.31 7.02
C GLY A 5 -9.99 -12.23 6.69
N PHE A 6 -10.87 -12.84 7.49
CA PHE A 6 -12.31 -12.81 7.24
C PHE A 6 -12.98 -11.56 7.81
N PRO A 7 -14.02 -11.00 7.15
CA PRO A 7 -14.82 -9.94 7.73
C PRO A 7 -15.47 -10.39 9.04
N VAL A 8 -15.42 -9.55 10.08
CA VAL A 8 -16.10 -9.82 11.38
C VAL A 8 -17.49 -9.18 11.40
N ALA A 9 -17.64 -8.04 10.75
CA ALA A 9 -18.89 -7.33 10.56
C ALA A 9 -18.84 -6.56 9.23
N ILE A 10 -20.00 -6.41 8.59
CA ILE A 10 -20.16 -5.66 7.34
C ILE A 10 -21.34 -4.70 7.56
N PHE A 11 -21.14 -3.44 7.21
CA PHE A 11 -22.14 -2.38 7.34
C PHE A 11 -22.34 -1.70 5.99
N ASP A 12 -23.55 -1.24 5.71
CA ASP A 12 -23.88 -0.55 4.45
C ASP A 12 -23.24 0.85 4.35
N CYS A 13 -22.85 1.42 5.48
CA CYS A 13 -22.30 2.77 5.58
C CYS A 13 -21.15 2.86 6.59
N ARG A 14 -20.38 3.95 6.50
CA ARG A 14 -19.20 4.21 7.35
C ARG A 14 -19.52 4.94 8.66
N TYR A 15 -20.80 5.19 8.90
CA TYR A 15 -21.33 5.97 10.02
C TYR A 15 -22.77 5.53 10.28
N GLY A 16 -23.27 5.75 11.50
CA GLY A 16 -24.67 5.48 11.83
C GLY A 16 -24.81 4.60 13.06
N GLU A 17 -26.06 4.38 13.45
CA GLU A 17 -26.39 3.74 14.73
C GLU A 17 -25.90 2.30 14.80
N GLU A 18 -26.01 1.53 13.72
CA GLU A 18 -25.59 0.12 13.68
C GLU A 18 -24.08 -0.03 13.93
N LEU A 19 -23.26 0.81 13.29
CA LEU A 19 -21.82 0.83 13.53
C LEU A 19 -21.52 1.25 14.98
N ASN A 20 -22.19 2.30 15.46
CA ASN A 20 -21.97 2.81 16.82
C ASN A 20 -22.29 1.77 17.88
N GLN A 21 -23.42 1.08 17.75
CA GLN A 21 -23.83 0.02 18.65
C GLN A 21 -22.85 -1.15 18.60
N TRP A 22 -22.44 -1.59 17.41
CA TRP A 22 -21.47 -2.66 17.28
C TRP A 22 -20.12 -2.29 17.93
N LEU A 23 -19.64 -1.06 17.75
CA LEU A 23 -18.43 -0.57 18.42
C LEU A 23 -18.60 -0.57 19.94
N GLN A 24 -19.75 -0.15 20.45
CA GLN A 24 -20.04 -0.19 21.89
C GLN A 24 -20.07 -1.60 22.46
N GLU A 25 -20.60 -2.57 21.72
CA GLU A 25 -20.65 -3.98 22.13
C GLU A 25 -19.28 -4.66 22.06
N ASN A 26 -18.33 -4.10 21.31
CA ASN A 26 -17.01 -4.69 21.07
C ASN A 26 -15.84 -3.94 21.76
N GLN A 27 -16.00 -3.60 23.05
CA GLN A 27 -14.98 -2.88 23.83
C GLN A 27 -13.65 -3.63 24.02
N GLN A 28 -13.59 -4.92 23.70
CA GLN A 28 -12.36 -5.72 23.73
C GLN A 28 -11.37 -5.37 22.61
N ILE A 29 -11.78 -4.56 21.63
CA ILE A 29 -10.90 -4.11 20.55
C ILE A 29 -9.88 -3.10 21.10
N GLU A 30 -8.60 -3.47 21.08
CA GLU A 30 -7.52 -2.62 21.58
C GLU A 30 -6.80 -1.82 20.48
N LEU A 31 -6.82 -2.31 19.24
CA LEU A 31 -6.12 -1.73 18.11
C LEU A 31 -7.02 -1.72 16.87
N VAL A 32 -7.14 -0.57 16.21
CA VAL A 32 -7.91 -0.42 14.98
C VAL A 32 -7.02 0.14 13.86
N PRO A 33 -6.53 -0.71 12.94
CA PRO A 33 -6.01 -0.26 11.66
C PRO A 33 -7.15 0.33 10.83
N ARG A 34 -6.99 1.58 10.37
CA ARG A 34 -8.02 2.26 9.56
C ARG A 34 -7.45 2.95 8.34
N ASP A 35 -8.32 3.17 7.36
CA ASP A 35 -8.05 4.13 6.28
C ASP A 35 -8.03 5.55 6.88
N GLY A 36 -7.46 6.51 6.14
CA GLY A 36 -7.32 7.90 6.60
C GLY A 36 -8.64 8.63 6.96
N SER A 37 -9.81 7.98 6.90
CA SER A 37 -11.12 8.59 7.07
C SER A 37 -11.32 9.25 8.43
N HIS A 38 -11.82 10.48 8.39
CA HIS A 38 -12.23 11.22 9.58
C HIS A 38 -13.49 10.63 10.24
N ASP A 39 -14.38 10.02 9.48
CA ASP A 39 -15.64 9.47 10.01
C ASP A 39 -15.36 8.23 10.87
N TYR A 40 -14.52 7.31 10.37
CA TYR A 40 -14.06 6.18 11.17
C TYR A 40 -13.28 6.64 12.39
N ALA A 41 -12.38 7.61 12.22
CA ALA A 41 -11.61 8.13 13.34
C ALA A 41 -12.53 8.68 14.45
N ARG A 42 -13.58 9.40 14.07
CA ARG A 42 -14.57 9.93 15.01
C ARG A 42 -15.37 8.82 15.68
N ALA A 43 -15.93 7.89 14.91
CA ALA A 43 -16.74 6.80 15.46
C ALA A 43 -15.94 5.95 16.46
N ILE A 44 -14.70 5.58 16.10
CA ILE A 44 -13.80 4.81 16.98
C ILE A 44 -13.46 5.62 18.23
N SER A 45 -13.08 6.90 18.11
CA SER A 45 -12.77 7.73 19.28
C SER A 45 -13.96 7.89 20.23
N THR A 46 -15.18 7.97 19.70
CA THR A 46 -16.40 8.13 20.49
C THR A 46 -16.82 6.83 21.18
N HIS A 47 -16.80 5.72 20.45
CA HIS A 47 -17.41 4.45 20.90
C HIS A 47 -16.39 3.41 21.38
N LEU A 48 -15.10 3.58 21.07
CA LEU A 48 -13.97 2.75 21.52
C LEU A 48 -12.81 3.64 22.03
N PRO A 49 -13.00 4.43 23.10
CA PRO A 49 -12.03 5.44 23.54
C PRO A 49 -10.68 4.86 24.01
N ARG A 50 -10.63 3.56 24.32
CA ARG A 50 -9.40 2.86 24.70
C ARG A 50 -8.63 2.30 23.51
N ALA A 51 -9.27 2.20 22.35
CA ALA A 51 -8.66 1.60 21.18
C ALA A 51 -7.62 2.54 20.56
N ILE A 52 -6.44 2.01 20.29
CA ILE A 52 -5.38 2.73 19.58
C ILE A 52 -5.69 2.68 18.09
N GLN A 53 -5.74 3.85 17.46
CA GLN A 53 -5.95 3.96 16.02
C GLN A 53 -4.62 4.06 15.30
N VAL A 54 -4.40 3.18 14.32
CA VAL A 54 -3.19 3.19 13.48
C VAL A 54 -3.55 3.27 12.00
N PRO A 55 -2.71 3.91 11.16
CA PRO A 55 -2.88 3.86 9.72
C PRO A 55 -2.78 2.42 9.22
N ASP A 56 -3.67 2.00 8.34
CA ASP A 56 -3.56 0.69 7.72
C ASP A 56 -2.35 0.60 6.77
N ARG A 57 -1.83 -0.63 6.62
CA ARG A 57 -0.62 -0.91 5.84
C ARG A 57 -0.78 -0.57 4.36
N PHE A 58 -1.96 -0.77 3.80
CA PHE A 58 -2.22 -0.50 2.38
C PHE A 58 -2.07 1.00 2.09
N HIS A 59 -2.68 1.86 2.90
CA HIS A 59 -2.60 3.30 2.75
C HIS A 59 -1.19 3.83 3.02
N LEU A 60 -0.45 3.26 3.98
CA LEU A 60 0.95 3.61 4.20
C LEU A 60 1.81 3.34 2.96
N VAL A 61 1.73 2.12 2.40
CA VAL A 61 2.50 1.74 1.21
C VAL A 61 2.07 2.56 -0.01
N LYS A 62 0.76 2.73 -0.23
CA LYS A 62 0.21 3.53 -1.34
C LYS A 62 0.70 4.97 -1.28
N ASN A 63 0.65 5.60 -0.12
CA ASN A 63 1.07 6.98 0.05
C ASN A 63 2.59 7.14 -0.12
N LEU A 64 3.38 6.17 0.37
CA LEU A 64 4.82 6.14 0.16
C LEU A 64 5.15 6.05 -1.35
N LEU A 65 4.58 5.09 -2.06
CA LEU A 65 4.80 4.89 -3.50
C LEU A 65 4.41 6.12 -4.31
N LYS A 66 3.26 6.74 -3.98
CA LYS A 66 2.81 7.99 -4.60
C LYS A 66 3.85 9.09 -4.39
N GLY A 67 4.30 9.31 -3.15
CA GLY A 67 5.31 10.33 -2.84
C GLY A 67 6.64 10.10 -3.55
N MET A 68 7.11 8.85 -3.61
CA MET A 68 8.33 8.50 -4.35
C MET A 68 8.18 8.72 -5.86
N THR A 69 7.01 8.42 -6.41
CA THR A 69 6.72 8.66 -7.84
C THR A 69 6.74 10.15 -8.14
N GLU A 70 6.03 10.96 -7.35
CA GLU A 70 5.99 12.42 -7.50
C GLU A 70 7.38 13.04 -7.34
N PHE A 71 8.17 12.59 -6.35
CA PHE A 71 9.55 13.01 -6.16
C PHE A 71 10.43 12.65 -7.37
N SER A 72 10.33 11.42 -7.86
CA SER A 72 11.12 10.95 -9.01
C SER A 72 10.77 11.74 -10.26
N GLN A 73 9.48 11.92 -10.53
CA GLN A 73 9.00 12.75 -11.63
C GLN A 73 9.53 14.18 -11.50
N LYS A 74 9.38 14.82 -10.34
CA LYS A 74 9.88 16.18 -10.13
C LYS A 74 11.39 16.27 -10.37
N THR A 75 12.16 15.34 -9.85
CA THR A 75 13.63 15.31 -10.02
C THR A 75 14.02 15.11 -11.48
N LEU A 76 13.35 14.20 -12.20
CA LEU A 76 13.63 13.89 -13.60
C LEU A 76 13.09 14.93 -14.60
N TYR A 77 12.00 15.63 -14.26
CA TYR A 77 11.43 16.69 -15.11
C TYR A 77 12.01 18.08 -14.79
N GLN A 78 12.69 18.26 -13.65
CA GLN A 78 13.45 19.48 -13.35
C GLN A 78 14.78 19.56 -14.12
N THR A 79 15.31 18.43 -14.60
CA THR A 79 16.39 18.45 -15.58
C THR A 79 15.80 18.76 -16.96
N ASN A 80 15.85 20.03 -17.38
CA ASN A 80 15.62 20.41 -18.79
C ASN A 80 16.71 19.87 -19.73
N GLU A 81 17.76 19.27 -19.18
CA GLU A 81 18.69 18.45 -19.93
C GLU A 81 18.03 17.09 -20.20
N LYS A 82 17.88 16.73 -21.47
CA LYS A 82 17.77 15.32 -21.86
C LYS A 82 18.94 14.62 -21.17
N LEU A 83 18.65 13.77 -20.18
CA LEU A 83 19.64 12.85 -19.67
C LEU A 83 20.22 12.14 -20.89
N SER A 84 21.51 12.37 -21.15
CA SER A 84 22.28 11.67 -22.17
C SER A 84 22.52 10.26 -21.65
N TYR A 85 21.44 9.48 -21.56
CA TYR A 85 21.55 8.05 -21.37
C TYR A 85 22.01 7.50 -22.71
N PRO A 86 23.22 6.93 -22.82
CA PRO A 86 23.59 6.22 -24.03
C PRO A 86 22.64 5.03 -24.13
N TYR A 87 21.60 5.17 -24.96
CA TYR A 87 20.81 4.01 -25.32
C TYR A 87 21.79 3.05 -26.01
N PRO A 88 21.91 1.80 -25.53
CA PRO A 88 22.66 0.81 -26.27
C PRO A 88 22.09 0.74 -27.68
N SER A 89 22.96 0.51 -28.66
CA SER A 89 22.53 0.06 -29.97
C SER A 89 21.66 -1.18 -29.83
N LEU A 90 20.86 -1.46 -30.86
CA LEU A 90 20.00 -2.64 -30.89
C LEU A 90 20.81 -3.92 -30.58
N GLU A 91 22.04 -3.99 -31.10
CA GLU A 91 22.99 -5.08 -30.92
C GLU A 91 23.46 -5.19 -29.46
N GLU A 92 23.91 -4.10 -28.84
CA GLU A 92 24.28 -4.09 -27.42
C GLU A 92 23.10 -4.43 -26.50
N ALA A 93 21.87 -4.01 -26.86
CA ALA A 93 20.67 -4.36 -26.10
C ALA A 93 20.36 -5.87 -26.18
N TYR A 94 20.52 -6.48 -27.37
CA TYR A 94 20.40 -7.94 -27.52
C TYR A 94 21.47 -8.68 -26.73
N ASP A 95 22.72 -8.21 -26.77
CA ASP A 95 23.82 -8.82 -26.01
C ASP A 95 23.54 -8.79 -24.50
N TYR A 96 23.02 -7.69 -23.95
CA TYR A 96 22.65 -7.65 -22.53
C TYR A 96 21.53 -8.62 -22.18
N ILE A 97 20.47 -8.71 -22.99
CA ILE A 97 19.33 -9.61 -22.75
C ILE A 97 19.77 -11.07 -22.83
N ILE A 98 20.59 -11.41 -23.83
CA ILE A 98 21.09 -12.78 -24.02
C ILE A 98 22.10 -13.14 -22.95
N ALA A 99 23.01 -12.24 -22.58
CA ALA A 99 23.93 -12.46 -21.47
C ALA A 99 23.18 -12.66 -20.14
N PHE A 100 22.10 -11.92 -19.90
CA PHE A 100 21.22 -12.14 -18.74
C PHE A 100 20.58 -13.54 -18.78
N SER A 101 20.11 -13.97 -19.95
CA SER A 101 19.51 -15.30 -20.15
C SER A 101 20.50 -16.46 -20.00
N GLU A 102 21.80 -16.23 -20.22
CA GLU A 102 22.85 -17.24 -20.03
C GLU A 102 23.30 -17.34 -18.57
N VAL A 103 23.30 -16.23 -17.83
CA VAL A 103 23.60 -16.17 -16.40
C VAL A 103 22.45 -16.73 -15.55
N ASP A 104 21.19 -16.59 -15.98
CA ASP A 104 19.99 -17.02 -15.24
C ASP A 104 19.58 -18.49 -15.40
N LYS A 105 20.34 -19.31 -16.15
CA LYS A 105 20.07 -20.76 -16.29
C LYS A 105 20.21 -21.55 -14.97
N HIS A 106 20.56 -20.90 -13.86
CA HIS A 106 20.70 -21.52 -12.53
C HIS A 106 19.70 -21.05 -11.46
N TRP A 107 18.80 -20.09 -11.72
CA TRP A 107 17.94 -19.53 -10.65
C TRP A 107 16.43 -19.42 -10.91
N PHE A 108 15.91 -19.76 -12.10
CA PHE A 108 14.46 -19.75 -12.33
C PHE A 108 13.88 -21.16 -12.51
N THR A 109 13.57 -21.83 -11.39
CA THR A 109 12.41 -22.74 -11.32
C THR A 109 11.30 -22.01 -10.58
N VAL A 110 10.39 -21.39 -11.33
CA VAL A 110 9.11 -20.93 -10.79
C VAL A 110 8.13 -22.10 -10.92
N VAL A 111 7.69 -22.57 -9.76
CA VAL A 111 6.54 -23.44 -9.56
C VAL A 111 5.29 -22.68 -10.04
N TYR A 112 4.55 -23.25 -10.98
CA TYR A 112 3.12 -22.99 -11.15
C TYR A 112 2.34 -23.96 -10.27
#